data_AF-A0A1Y1KID2-F1
#
_entry.id   AF-A0A1Y1KID2-F1
#
_cell.length_a   1.000
_cell.length_b   1.000
_cell.length_c   1.000
_cell.angle_alpha   90.00
_cell.angle_beta   90.00
_cell.angle_gamma   90.00
#
_symmetry.space_group_name_H-M   'P 1'
#
loop_
_entity.id
_entity.type
_entity.pdbx_description
1 polymer ?
#
loop_
_entity_poly.entity_id
_entity_poly.type
_entity_poly.pdbx_seq_one_letter_code
_entity_poly.pdbx_strand_id
1 'polypeptide(L)'
;MSDHFLENVDEIHNHVAVLEHNLNAIQDYKEQFIDAVNDKIGLTSSDLENGRTAAVNVKESSKIDNECQELDEEICGLLNQIQVKEENIRNLTQQLQHKKEALEKLKLEEEAAHINNQTKLKGFQKALHHFTQNFQYTISLEDVEDPNRYHLIMTFIIDKVVSPYPIKFIFENKTDILIDFDGRALLTDDEHRTLSDLYHKRKNTLALLCRLRNITKKRMLQAKSGALGNEGSV
;
A
#
# COMPACT_ATOMS: atom_id res chain seq x y z
N MET A 1 16.71 4.85 0.66
CA MET A 1 16.12 5.98 -0.11
C MET A 1 15.76 7.18 0.79
N SER A 2 16.25 7.26 2.04
CA SER A 2 15.93 8.35 2.98
C SER A 2 16.91 9.52 2.97
N ASP A 3 18.19 9.26 2.69
CA ASP A 3 19.24 10.22 3.05
C ASP A 3 19.40 11.33 2.00
N HIS A 4 19.19 11.00 0.73
CA HIS A 4 19.23 11.97 -0.37
C HIS A 4 18.06 12.98 -0.33
N PHE A 5 17.02 12.69 0.44
CA PHE A 5 15.82 13.51 0.56
C PHE A 5 15.92 14.56 1.67
N LEU A 6 16.72 14.29 2.72
CA LEU A 6 17.02 15.25 3.77
C LEU A 6 18.03 16.30 3.29
N GLU A 7 19.05 15.88 2.52
CA GLU A 7 20.01 16.80 1.88
C GLU A 7 19.32 17.86 1.00
N ASN A 8 18.29 17.47 0.24
CA ASN A 8 17.53 18.41 -0.59
C ASN A 8 16.72 19.43 0.22
N VAL A 9 16.27 19.09 1.43
CA VAL A 9 15.53 20.04 2.29
C VAL A 9 16.47 21.06 2.93
N ASP A 10 17.67 20.63 3.31
CA ASP A 10 18.71 21.52 3.85
C ASP A 10 19.28 22.45 2.76
N GLU A 11 19.43 21.95 1.52
CA GLU A 11 19.78 22.80 0.38
C GLU A 11 18.73 23.88 0.11
N ILE A 12 17.44 23.54 0.19
CA ILE A 12 16.36 24.52 0.01
C ILE A 12 16.39 25.57 1.12
N HIS A 13 16.58 25.18 2.39
CA HIS A 13 16.70 26.15 3.50
C HIS A 13 17.91 27.07 3.33
N ASN A 14 19.06 26.56 2.88
CA ASN A 14 20.22 27.39 2.58
C ASN A 14 19.96 28.38 1.44
N HIS A 15 19.25 27.97 0.38
CA HIS A 15 18.90 28.88 -0.70
C HIS A 15 17.93 29.99 -0.24
N VAL A 16 16.97 29.67 0.64
CA VAL A 16 16.08 30.67 1.24
C VAL A 16 16.86 31.67 2.09
N ALA A 17 17.78 31.19 2.95
CA ALA A 17 18.60 32.06 3.79
C ALA A 17 19.50 33.01 2.97
N VAL A 18 20.05 32.54 1.84
CA VAL A 18 20.84 33.38 0.92
C VAL A 18 19.96 34.44 0.25
N LEU A 19 18.72 34.10 -0.13
CA LEU A 19 17.79 35.05 -0.71
C LEU A 19 17.37 36.13 0.30
N GLU A 20 17.09 35.76 1.55
CA GLU A 20 16.78 36.71 2.63
C GLU A 20 17.96 37.66 2.89
N HIS A 21 19.19 37.13 2.95
CA HIS A 21 20.39 37.95 3.10
C HIS A 21 20.56 38.95 1.94
N ASN A 22 20.35 38.50 0.71
CA ASN A 22 20.46 39.37 -0.47
C ASN A 22 19.37 40.45 -0.50
N LEU A 23 18.15 40.13 -0.04
CA LEU A 23 17.06 41.09 0.05
C LEU A 23 17.39 42.21 1.05
N ASN A 24 17.92 41.84 2.23
CA ASN A 24 18.37 42.81 3.24
C ASN A 24 19.52 43.68 2.72
N ALA A 25 20.49 43.09 2.02
CA ALA A 25 21.59 43.85 1.42
C ALA A 25 21.09 44.87 0.37
N ILE A 26 20.09 44.51 -0.43
CA ILE A 26 19.47 45.45 -1.39
C ILE A 26 18.75 46.60 -0.67
N GLN A 27 18.09 46.33 0.46
CA GLN A 27 17.48 47.37 1.29
C GLN A 27 18.53 48.31 1.89
N ASP A 28 19.63 47.78 2.42
CA ASP A 28 20.74 48.58 2.94
C ASP A 28 21.37 49.45 1.83
N TYR A 29 21.52 48.90 0.62
CA TYR A 29 22.00 49.67 -0.54
C TYR A 29 21.03 50.79 -0.94
N LYS A 30 19.72 50.55 -0.85
CA LYS A 30 18.70 51.56 -1.12
C LYS A 30 18.78 52.70 -0.09
N GLU A 31 18.91 52.39 1.20
CA GLU A 31 19.08 53.40 2.25
C GLU A 31 20.37 54.21 2.06
N GLN A 32 21.50 53.55 1.80
CA GLN A 32 22.77 54.23 1.54
C GLN A 32 22.75 55.12 0.29
N PHE A 33 22.03 54.70 -0.76
CA PHE A 33 21.86 55.51 -1.96
C PHE A 33 21.02 56.76 -1.67
N ILE A 34 19.92 56.61 -0.92
CA ILE A 34 19.07 57.74 -0.48
C ILE A 34 19.90 58.72 0.35
N ASP A 35 20.69 58.24 1.30
CA ASP A 35 21.55 59.09 2.14
C ASP A 35 22.64 59.79 1.31
N ALA A 36 23.30 59.09 0.39
CA ALA A 36 24.31 59.66 -0.49
C ALA A 36 23.74 60.71 -1.46
N VAL A 37 22.50 60.51 -1.93
CA VAL A 37 21.78 61.50 -2.75
C VAL A 37 21.41 62.71 -1.91
N ASN A 38 20.92 62.53 -0.68
CA ASN A 38 20.61 63.64 0.24
C ASN A 38 21.87 64.46 0.59
N ASP A 39 23.00 63.80 0.82
CA ASP A 39 24.30 64.45 1.09
C ASP A 39 24.84 65.20 -0.14
N LYS A 40 24.68 64.64 -1.36
CA LYS A 40 25.09 65.30 -2.61
C LYS A 40 24.18 66.44 -3.02
N ILE A 41 22.88 66.35 -2.74
CA ILE A 41 21.93 67.40 -3.08
C ILE A 41 22.18 68.64 -2.25
N GLY A 42 22.77 68.55 -1.05
CA GLY A 42 23.58 69.59 -0.42
C GLY A 42 23.18 71.04 -0.74
N LEU A 43 21.88 71.36 -0.68
CA LEU A 43 21.36 72.67 -1.05
C LEU A 43 21.65 73.60 0.13
N THR A 44 22.86 74.12 0.20
CA THR A 44 23.15 75.31 0.97
C THR A 44 22.44 76.49 0.30
N SER A 45 21.75 77.29 1.10
CA SER A 45 20.96 78.45 0.66
C SER A 45 21.75 79.56 -0.06
N SER A 46 23.04 79.37 -0.35
CA SER A 46 23.92 80.33 -1.04
C SER A 46 23.98 80.15 -2.56
N ASP A 47 23.62 79.00 -3.11
CA ASP A 47 23.87 78.69 -4.53
C ASP A 47 22.67 78.99 -5.46
N LEU A 48 21.55 79.44 -4.88
CA LEU A 48 20.34 79.86 -5.60
C LEU A 48 20.41 81.30 -6.17
N GLU A 49 21.45 82.09 -5.86
CA GLU A 49 21.55 83.49 -6.31
C GLU A 49 22.15 83.69 -7.71
N ASN A 50 22.74 82.67 -8.33
CA ASN A 50 23.30 82.78 -9.69
C ASN A 50 22.54 81.89 -10.69
N GLY A 51 21.36 82.38 -11.13
CA GLY A 51 20.39 81.70 -11.98
C GLY A 51 20.82 81.32 -13.41
N ARG A 52 21.93 80.58 -13.57
CA ARG A 52 22.34 79.97 -14.84
C ARG A 52 22.51 78.45 -14.82
N THR A 53 22.37 77.80 -13.66
CA THR A 53 22.44 76.32 -13.51
C THR A 53 21.07 75.62 -13.53
N ALA A 54 19.96 76.35 -13.38
CA ALA A 54 18.63 75.76 -13.19
C ALA A 54 18.09 74.97 -14.40
N ALA A 55 18.46 75.31 -15.64
CA ALA A 55 17.89 74.66 -16.83
C ALA A 55 18.54 73.32 -17.21
N VAL A 56 19.80 73.10 -16.82
CA VAL A 56 20.53 71.83 -17.03
C VAL A 56 20.17 70.83 -15.91
N ASN A 57 20.03 71.34 -14.69
CA ASN A 57 19.73 70.54 -13.50
C ASN A 57 18.30 69.98 -13.48
N VAL A 58 17.31 70.69 -14.05
CA VAL A 58 15.91 70.21 -14.11
C VAL A 58 15.72 69.05 -15.10
N LYS A 59 16.47 69.01 -16.20
CA LYS A 59 16.41 67.89 -17.16
C LYS A 59 17.09 66.63 -16.62
N GLU A 60 18.23 66.76 -15.95
CA GLU A 60 18.90 65.64 -15.28
C GLU A 60 18.10 65.14 -14.07
N SER A 61 17.51 66.03 -13.26
CA SER A 61 16.58 65.66 -12.18
C SER A 61 15.37 64.89 -12.71
N SER A 62 14.71 65.37 -13.77
CA SER A 62 13.56 64.66 -14.34
C SER A 62 13.89 63.28 -14.91
N LYS A 63 15.15 63.06 -15.30
CA LYS A 63 15.62 61.79 -15.83
C LYS A 63 15.90 60.79 -14.70
N ILE A 64 16.49 61.28 -13.60
CA ILE A 64 16.69 60.51 -12.37
C ILE A 64 15.35 60.14 -11.74
N ASP A 65 14.39 61.06 -11.69
CA ASP A 65 13.06 60.80 -11.14
C ASP A 65 12.33 59.71 -11.93
N ASN A 66 12.43 59.73 -13.27
CA ASN A 66 11.86 58.66 -14.12
C ASN A 66 12.57 57.31 -13.92
N GLU A 67 13.91 57.29 -13.85
CA GLU A 67 14.68 56.06 -13.59
C GLU A 67 14.37 55.48 -12.21
N CYS A 68 14.19 56.31 -11.19
CA CYS A 68 13.75 55.89 -9.86
C CYS A 68 12.32 55.31 -9.89
N GLN A 69 11.43 55.89 -10.68
CA GLN A 69 10.04 55.42 -10.81
C GLN A 69 9.98 54.05 -11.51
N GLU A 70 10.76 53.86 -12.58
CA GLU A 70 10.88 52.58 -13.28
C GLU A 70 11.47 51.48 -12.36
N LEU A 71 12.48 51.82 -11.56
CA LEU A 71 13.07 50.90 -10.58
C LEU A 71 12.09 50.53 -9.45
N ASP A 72 11.33 51.49 -8.93
CA ASP A 72 10.32 51.21 -7.90
C ASP A 72 9.20 50.32 -8.45
N GLU A 73 8.76 50.51 -9.69
CA GLU A 73 7.80 49.63 -10.36
C GLU A 73 8.36 48.21 -10.56
N GLU A 74 9.62 48.08 -10.97
CA GLU A 74 10.29 46.78 -11.14
C GLU A 74 10.46 46.06 -9.78
N ILE A 75 10.88 46.78 -8.74
CA ILE A 75 11.01 46.24 -7.37
C ILE A 75 9.63 45.78 -6.86
N CYS A 76 8.58 46.57 -7.03
CA CYS A 76 7.22 46.17 -6.66
C CYS A 76 6.77 44.93 -7.45
N GLY A 77 7.11 44.83 -8.73
CA GLY A 77 6.85 43.66 -9.56
C GLY A 77 7.53 42.39 -9.04
N LEU A 78 8.81 42.50 -8.66
CA LEU A 78 9.59 41.39 -8.11
C LEU A 78 9.09 40.95 -6.74
N LEU A 79 8.75 41.88 -5.86
CA LEU A 79 8.19 41.59 -4.53
C LEU A 79 6.85 40.82 -4.64
N ASN A 80 5.97 41.22 -5.56
CA ASN A 80 4.73 40.49 -5.82
C ASN A 80 5.00 39.06 -6.31
N GLN A 81 5.99 38.86 -7.17
CA GLN A 81 6.36 37.51 -7.64
C GLN A 81 6.94 36.64 -6.52
N ILE A 82 7.75 37.21 -5.62
CA ILE A 82 8.28 36.51 -4.45
C ILE A 82 7.14 36.08 -3.54
N GLN A 83 6.23 37.00 -3.22
CA GLN A 83 5.08 36.71 -2.34
C GLN A 83 4.19 35.57 -2.89
N VAL A 84 3.95 35.55 -4.20
CA VAL A 84 3.20 34.46 -4.85
C VAL A 84 3.96 33.13 -4.75
N LYS A 85 5.29 33.14 -4.91
CA LYS A 85 6.11 31.93 -4.76
C LYS A 85 6.12 31.42 -3.32
N GLU A 86 6.22 32.31 -2.34
CA GLU A 86 6.16 31.94 -0.91
C GLU A 86 4.83 31.28 -0.54
N GLU A 87 3.72 31.83 -1.02
CA GLU A 87 2.40 31.24 -0.78
C GLU A 87 2.26 29.87 -1.45
N ASN A 88 2.79 29.72 -2.67
CA ASN A 88 2.82 28.42 -3.36
C ASN A 88 3.68 27.39 -2.61
N ILE A 89 4.86 27.78 -2.12
CA ILE A 89 5.71 26.91 -1.30
C ILE A 89 4.98 26.50 -0.02
N ARG A 90 4.33 27.44 0.65
CA ARG A 90 3.56 27.18 1.87
C ARG A 90 2.44 26.17 1.63
N ASN A 91 1.69 26.35 0.55
CA ASN A 91 0.62 25.43 0.15
C ASN A 91 1.17 24.03 -0.19
N LEU A 92 2.25 23.95 -0.99
CA LEU A 92 2.88 22.68 -1.32
C LEU A 92 3.42 21.95 -0.09
N THR A 93 4.00 22.66 0.87
CA THR A 93 4.45 22.09 2.14
C THR A 93 3.30 21.52 2.95
N GLN A 94 2.16 22.21 3.03
CA GLN A 94 0.96 21.70 3.70
C GLN A 94 0.42 20.43 3.01
N GLN A 95 0.33 20.43 1.68
CA GLN A 95 -0.11 19.25 0.92
C GLN A 95 0.84 18.07 1.12
N LEU A 96 2.15 18.32 1.15
CA LEU A 96 3.16 17.29 1.37
C LEU A 96 3.07 16.71 2.78
N GLN A 97 2.84 17.55 3.79
CA GLN A 97 2.63 17.11 5.16
C GLN A 97 1.38 16.23 5.29
N HIS A 98 0.25 16.64 4.71
CA HIS A 98 -0.97 15.82 4.69
C HIS A 98 -0.77 14.47 3.98
N LYS A 99 -0.02 14.45 2.88
CA LYS A 99 0.31 13.19 2.18
C LYS A 99 1.20 12.28 3.02
N LYS A 100 2.17 12.83 3.77
CA LYS A 100 3.01 12.06 4.70
C LYS A 100 2.18 11.44 5.81
N GLU A 101 1.27 12.21 6.42
CA GLU A 101 0.37 11.71 7.47
C GLU A 101 -0.55 10.61 6.94
N ALA A 102 -1.11 10.78 5.74
CA ALA A 102 -1.93 9.77 5.10
C ALA A 102 -1.14 8.48 4.80
N LEU A 103 0.12 8.60 4.36
CA LEU A 103 0.99 7.46 4.12
C LEU A 103 1.32 6.70 5.41
N GLU A 104 1.65 7.41 6.49
CA GLU A 104 1.90 6.78 7.80
C GLU A 104 0.66 6.06 8.32
N LYS A 105 -0.52 6.64 8.15
CA LYS A 105 -1.78 5.97 8.48
C LYS A 105 -1.97 4.69 7.68
N LEU A 106 -1.74 4.70 6.37
CA LEU A 106 -1.88 3.52 5.52
C LEU A 106 -0.89 2.41 5.91
N LYS A 107 0.35 2.75 6.28
CA LYS A 107 1.33 1.75 6.77
C LYS A 107 0.85 1.08 8.06
N LEU A 108 0.29 1.85 8.99
CA LEU A 108 -0.26 1.30 10.23
C LEU A 108 -1.47 0.39 9.96
N GLU A 109 -2.34 0.76 9.03
CA GLU A 109 -3.47 -0.07 8.60
C GLU A 109 -2.99 -1.38 7.93
N GLU A 110 -1.97 -1.31 7.07
CA GLU A 110 -1.35 -2.47 6.45
C GLU A 110 -0.73 -3.41 7.49
N GLU A 111 0.03 -2.88 8.44
CA GLU A 111 0.64 -3.66 9.52
C GLU A 111 -0.43 -4.31 10.41
N ALA A 112 -1.47 -3.57 10.78
CA ALA A 112 -2.59 -4.10 11.55
C ALA A 112 -3.32 -5.23 10.78
N ALA A 113 -3.58 -5.04 9.49
CA ALA A 113 -4.18 -6.07 8.63
C ALA A 113 -3.28 -7.30 8.52
N HIS A 114 -1.97 -7.10 8.38
CA HIS A 114 -0.99 -8.17 8.32
C HIS A 114 -0.98 -9.01 9.60
N ILE A 115 -0.89 -8.37 10.77
CA ILE A 115 -0.91 -9.04 12.08
C ILE A 115 -2.23 -9.80 12.29
N ASN A 116 -3.36 -9.19 11.91
CA ASN A 116 -4.67 -9.83 12.01
C ASN A 116 -4.76 -11.08 11.13
N ASN A 117 -4.31 -10.98 9.87
CA ASN A 117 -4.31 -12.10 8.94
C ASN A 117 -3.38 -13.23 9.40
N GLN A 118 -2.20 -12.92 9.91
CA GLN A 118 -1.30 -13.91 10.49
C GLN A 118 -1.94 -14.62 11.70
N THR A 119 -2.62 -13.88 12.56
CA THR A 119 -3.30 -14.43 13.74
C THR A 119 -4.43 -15.37 13.32
N LYS A 120 -5.26 -14.97 12.36
CA LYS A 120 -6.32 -15.80 11.78
C LYS A 120 -5.75 -17.07 11.15
N LEU A 121 -4.68 -16.96 10.36
CA LEU A 121 -4.01 -18.10 9.73
C LEU A 121 -3.50 -19.10 10.78
N LYS A 122 -2.83 -18.62 11.84
CA LYS A 122 -2.39 -19.48 12.96
C LYS A 122 -3.59 -20.16 13.65
N GLY A 123 -4.70 -19.45 13.81
CA GLY A 123 -5.95 -20.01 14.34
C GLY A 123 -6.49 -21.15 13.48
N PHE A 124 -6.57 -20.94 12.15
CA PHE A 124 -7.02 -21.97 11.21
C PHE A 124 -6.08 -23.18 11.17
N GLN A 125 -4.76 -22.96 11.22
CA GLN A 125 -3.78 -24.06 11.28
C GLN A 125 -3.96 -24.92 12.54
N LYS A 126 -4.17 -24.28 13.71
CA LYS A 126 -4.45 -25.00 14.96
C LYS A 126 -5.75 -25.80 14.88
N ALA A 127 -6.81 -25.19 14.34
CA ALA A 127 -8.09 -25.87 14.15
C ALA A 127 -7.96 -27.06 13.20
N LEU A 128 -7.30 -26.88 12.05
CA LEU A 128 -7.07 -27.95 11.07
C LEU A 128 -6.28 -29.11 11.68
N HIS A 129 -5.23 -28.81 12.47
CA HIS A 129 -4.47 -29.81 13.19
C HIS A 129 -5.35 -30.60 14.18
N HIS A 130 -6.15 -29.89 14.98
CA HIS A 130 -7.08 -30.52 15.93
C HIS A 130 -8.12 -31.40 15.22
N PHE A 131 -8.69 -30.94 14.10
CA PHE A 131 -9.64 -31.74 13.31
C PHE A 131 -8.97 -32.98 12.70
N THR A 132 -7.79 -32.83 12.14
CA THR A 132 -7.01 -33.94 11.56
C THR A 132 -6.71 -35.03 12.59
N GLN A 133 -6.29 -34.63 13.79
CA GLN A 133 -5.98 -35.57 14.87
C GLN A 133 -7.21 -36.32 15.40
N ASN A 134 -8.32 -35.61 15.63
CA ASN A 134 -9.51 -36.20 16.23
C ASN A 134 -10.35 -37.00 15.24
N PHE A 135 -10.52 -36.50 14.02
CA PHE A 135 -11.35 -37.14 13.02
C PHE A 135 -10.58 -38.07 12.09
N GLN A 136 -9.24 -38.05 12.16
CA GLN A 136 -8.35 -38.95 11.43
C GLN A 136 -8.59 -38.89 9.92
N TYR A 137 -8.44 -37.70 9.35
CA TYR A 137 -8.41 -37.47 7.91
C TYR A 137 -7.43 -36.35 7.58
N THR A 138 -6.90 -36.33 6.37
CA THR A 138 -6.21 -35.18 5.78
C THR A 138 -7.08 -34.56 4.70
N ILE A 139 -6.94 -33.25 4.49
CA ILE A 139 -7.61 -32.52 3.41
C ILE A 139 -6.57 -31.66 2.69
N SER A 140 -6.67 -31.60 1.37
CA SER A 140 -5.97 -30.63 0.54
C SER A 140 -6.94 -30.01 -0.47
N LEU A 141 -6.67 -28.76 -0.87
CA LEU A 141 -7.35 -28.14 -1.99
C LEU A 141 -6.68 -28.58 -3.29
N GLU A 142 -7.48 -28.82 -4.31
CA GLU A 142 -7.00 -29.00 -5.69
C GLU A 142 -7.27 -27.71 -6.45
N ASP A 143 -6.29 -27.23 -7.20
CA ASP A 143 -6.43 -26.04 -8.04
C ASP A 143 -7.33 -26.36 -9.23
N VAL A 144 -8.44 -25.63 -9.34
CA VAL A 144 -9.45 -25.79 -10.40
C VAL A 144 -9.58 -24.47 -11.12
N GLU A 145 -9.66 -24.51 -12.45
CA GLU A 145 -9.87 -23.32 -13.28
C GLU A 145 -11.31 -22.76 -13.18
N ASP A 146 -12.28 -23.54 -12.68
CA ASP A 146 -13.67 -23.10 -12.53
C ASP A 146 -13.84 -22.16 -11.32
N PRO A 147 -14.10 -20.85 -11.52
CA PRO A 147 -14.22 -19.90 -10.42
C PRO A 147 -15.46 -20.14 -9.54
N ASN A 148 -16.42 -20.94 -10.00
CA ASN A 148 -17.64 -21.23 -9.25
C ASN A 148 -17.52 -22.47 -8.36
N ARG A 149 -16.41 -23.21 -8.46
CA ARG A 149 -16.25 -24.47 -7.73
C ARG A 149 -14.86 -24.57 -7.13
N TYR A 150 -14.77 -25.25 -5.99
CA TYR A 150 -13.50 -25.69 -5.47
C TYR A 150 -13.56 -27.18 -5.15
N HIS A 151 -12.41 -27.83 -5.31
CA HIS A 151 -12.29 -29.26 -5.09
C HIS A 151 -11.45 -29.52 -3.84
N LEU A 152 -11.98 -30.37 -2.96
CA LEU A 152 -11.29 -30.85 -1.76
C LEU A 152 -10.92 -32.32 -1.96
N ILE A 153 -9.65 -32.64 -1.84
CA ILE A 153 -9.16 -34.01 -1.77
C ILE A 153 -9.04 -34.39 -0.30
N MET A 154 -9.81 -35.39 0.12
CA MET A 154 -9.79 -35.91 1.48
C MET A 154 -9.29 -37.35 1.49
N THR A 155 -8.43 -37.66 2.45
CA THR A 155 -7.93 -39.02 2.68
C THR A 155 -8.12 -39.41 4.13
N PHE A 156 -8.76 -40.56 4.37
CA PHE A 156 -8.93 -41.06 5.74
C PHE A 156 -7.63 -41.66 6.29
N ILE A 157 -7.40 -41.49 7.58
CA ILE A 157 -6.36 -42.16 8.36
C ILE A 157 -7.07 -43.25 9.18
N ILE A 158 -6.72 -44.51 8.95
CA ILE A 158 -7.28 -45.67 9.66
C ILE A 158 -6.14 -46.36 10.41
N ASP A 159 -6.27 -46.48 11.74
CA ASP A 159 -5.26 -47.09 12.61
C ASP A 159 -3.85 -46.53 12.39
N LYS A 160 -3.75 -45.19 12.29
CA LYS A 160 -2.51 -44.42 12.02
C LYS A 160 -1.91 -44.61 10.62
N VAL A 161 -2.59 -45.30 9.71
CA VAL A 161 -2.16 -45.47 8.32
C VAL A 161 -3.03 -44.61 7.41
N VAL A 162 -2.40 -43.78 6.58
CA VAL A 162 -3.08 -42.99 5.55
C VAL A 162 -3.62 -43.94 4.49
N SER A 163 -4.91 -43.84 4.18
CA SER A 163 -5.54 -44.64 3.15
C SER A 163 -4.96 -44.31 1.76
N PRO A 164 -4.71 -45.31 0.89
CA PRO A 164 -4.30 -45.04 -0.49
C PRO A 164 -5.47 -44.57 -1.38
N TYR A 165 -6.68 -44.43 -0.84
CA TYR A 165 -7.89 -44.10 -1.59
C TYR A 165 -8.35 -42.67 -1.29
N PRO A 166 -7.79 -41.64 -1.96
CA PRO A 166 -8.27 -40.27 -1.83
C PRO A 166 -9.68 -40.14 -2.41
N ILE A 167 -10.47 -39.25 -1.83
CA ILE A 167 -11.84 -38.95 -2.27
C ILE A 167 -11.89 -37.46 -2.59
N LYS A 168 -12.35 -37.13 -3.79
CA LYS A 168 -12.51 -35.76 -4.24
C LYS A 168 -13.93 -35.29 -3.96
N PHE A 169 -14.07 -34.12 -3.36
CA PHE A 169 -15.34 -33.49 -3.06
C PHE A 169 -15.42 -32.17 -3.81
N ILE A 170 -16.54 -31.91 -4.47
CA ILE A 170 -16.75 -30.75 -5.34
C ILE A 170 -17.76 -29.83 -4.67
N PHE A 171 -17.34 -28.64 -4.29
CA PHE A 171 -18.17 -27.66 -3.61
C PHE A 171 -18.47 -26.47 -4.52
N GLU A 172 -19.64 -25.86 -4.30
CA GLU A 172 -19.97 -24.56 -4.88
C GLU A 172 -19.30 -23.44 -4.08
N ASN A 173 -18.52 -22.59 -4.75
CA ASN A 173 -17.71 -21.54 -4.13
C ASN A 173 -18.54 -20.47 -3.40
N LYS A 174 -19.78 -20.22 -3.84
CA LYS A 174 -20.64 -19.17 -3.26
C LYS A 174 -21.44 -19.63 -2.04
N THR A 175 -21.77 -20.91 -1.96
CA THR A 175 -22.72 -21.43 -0.97
C THR A 175 -22.10 -22.44 -0.01
N ASP A 176 -20.87 -22.90 -0.30
CA ASP A 176 -20.18 -23.97 0.42
C ASP A 176 -20.99 -25.28 0.48
N ILE A 177 -21.89 -25.48 -0.48
CA ILE A 177 -22.68 -26.70 -0.60
C ILE A 177 -21.88 -27.73 -1.41
N LEU A 178 -21.79 -28.95 -0.88
CA LEU A 178 -21.23 -30.08 -1.62
C LEU A 178 -22.16 -30.40 -2.81
N ILE A 179 -21.65 -30.20 -4.01
CA ILE A 179 -22.35 -30.49 -5.26
C ILE A 179 -22.32 -32.00 -5.51
N ASP A 180 -21.11 -32.56 -5.52
CA ASP A 180 -20.87 -33.97 -5.83
C ASP A 180 -19.53 -34.42 -5.24
N PHE A 181 -19.24 -35.71 -5.28
CA PHE A 181 -17.94 -36.26 -4.88
C PHE A 181 -17.51 -37.34 -5.86
N ASP A 182 -16.21 -37.49 -6.10
CA ASP A 182 -15.61 -38.60 -6.82
C ASP A 182 -14.87 -39.51 -5.83
N GLY A 183 -15.44 -40.68 -5.61
CA GLY A 183 -14.89 -41.74 -4.76
C GLY A 183 -14.48 -42.98 -5.52
N ARG A 184 -14.29 -42.92 -6.84
CA ARG A 184 -14.02 -44.10 -7.69
C ARG A 184 -12.71 -44.81 -7.35
N ALA A 185 -11.77 -44.13 -6.72
CA ALA A 185 -10.57 -44.77 -6.18
C ALA A 185 -10.89 -45.78 -5.05
N LEU A 186 -12.01 -45.60 -4.34
CA LEU A 186 -12.43 -46.40 -3.19
C LEU A 186 -13.61 -47.34 -3.50
N LEU A 187 -14.55 -46.85 -4.29
CA LEU A 187 -15.89 -47.40 -4.47
C LEU A 187 -16.01 -48.13 -5.80
N THR A 188 -16.79 -49.21 -5.84
CA THR A 188 -17.30 -49.73 -7.12
C THR A 188 -18.32 -48.76 -7.73
N ASP A 189 -18.61 -48.90 -9.02
CA ASP A 189 -19.60 -48.06 -9.71
C ASP A 189 -20.98 -48.12 -9.04
N ASP A 190 -21.40 -49.30 -8.57
CA ASP A 190 -22.67 -49.48 -7.86
C ASP A 190 -22.67 -48.83 -6.47
N GLU A 191 -21.57 -48.97 -5.71
CA GLU A 191 -21.40 -48.32 -4.41
C GLU A 191 -21.43 -46.79 -4.55
N HIS A 192 -20.72 -46.28 -5.56
CA HIS A 192 -20.67 -44.86 -5.88
C HIS A 192 -22.04 -44.30 -6.24
N ARG A 193 -22.76 -44.97 -7.16
CA ARG A 193 -24.13 -44.57 -7.54
C ARG A 193 -25.07 -44.56 -6.35
N THR A 194 -25.04 -45.62 -5.53
CA THR A 194 -25.90 -45.73 -4.34
C THR A 194 -25.62 -44.62 -3.32
N LEU A 195 -24.35 -44.29 -3.08
CA LEU A 195 -23.97 -43.23 -2.14
C LEU A 195 -24.26 -41.85 -2.69
N SER A 196 -24.03 -41.61 -3.98
CA SER A 196 -24.38 -40.34 -4.63
C SER A 196 -25.89 -40.11 -4.58
N ASP A 197 -26.72 -41.11 -4.92
CA ASP A 197 -28.17 -41.00 -4.82
C ASP A 197 -28.64 -40.71 -3.39
N LEU A 198 -28.03 -41.37 -2.40
CA LEU A 198 -28.38 -41.15 -1.00
C LEU A 198 -27.99 -39.75 -0.52
N TYR A 199 -26.82 -39.25 -0.94
CA TYR A 199 -26.40 -37.88 -0.66
C TYR A 199 -27.35 -36.87 -1.32
N HIS A 200 -27.68 -37.05 -2.60
CA HIS A 200 -28.55 -36.13 -3.33
C HIS A 200 -29.97 -36.09 -2.75
N LYS A 201 -30.49 -37.20 -2.21
CA LYS A 201 -31.80 -37.27 -1.55
C LYS A 201 -31.83 -36.63 -0.16
N ARG A 202 -30.74 -36.71 0.61
CA ARG A 202 -30.72 -36.33 2.03
C ARG A 202 -29.88 -35.11 2.36
N LYS A 203 -29.02 -34.68 1.43
CA LYS A 203 -28.02 -33.61 1.58
C LYS A 203 -27.27 -33.68 2.92
N ASN A 204 -26.93 -34.89 3.34
CA ASN A 204 -26.29 -35.15 4.63
C ASN A 204 -24.84 -35.59 4.43
N THR A 205 -23.93 -34.61 4.47
CA THR A 205 -22.49 -34.81 4.30
C THR A 205 -21.89 -35.67 5.40
N LEU A 206 -22.35 -35.54 6.65
CA LEU A 206 -21.84 -36.35 7.76
C LEU A 206 -22.14 -37.84 7.56
N ALA A 207 -23.37 -38.18 7.17
CA ALA A 207 -23.76 -39.55 6.88
C ALA A 207 -22.96 -40.14 5.70
N LEU A 208 -22.68 -39.33 4.68
CA LEU A 208 -21.80 -39.70 3.58
C LEU A 208 -20.38 -40.02 4.08
N LEU A 209 -19.77 -39.11 4.84
CA LEU A 209 -18.42 -39.28 5.39
C LEU A 209 -18.28 -40.52 6.28
N CYS A 210 -19.26 -40.77 7.16
CA CYS A 210 -19.27 -41.99 7.99
C CYS A 210 -19.29 -43.27 7.15
N ARG A 211 -20.09 -43.30 6.07
CA ARG A 211 -20.17 -44.46 5.18
C ARG A 211 -18.89 -44.66 4.40
N LEU A 212 -18.33 -43.58 3.83
CA LEU A 212 -17.06 -43.63 3.12
C LEU A 212 -15.95 -44.15 4.02
N ARG A 213 -15.84 -43.66 5.25
CA ARG A 213 -14.86 -44.13 6.24
C ARG A 213 -15.00 -45.63 6.54
N ASN A 214 -16.23 -46.12 6.71
CA ASN A 214 -16.48 -47.54 6.97
C ASN A 214 -16.07 -48.41 5.79
N ILE A 215 -16.34 -47.97 4.56
CA ILE A 215 -15.91 -48.67 3.35
C ILE A 215 -14.39 -48.66 3.25
N THR A 216 -13.73 -47.51 3.48
CA THR A 216 -12.26 -47.40 3.53
C THR A 216 -11.66 -48.39 4.51
N LYS A 217 -12.18 -48.44 5.75
CA LYS A 217 -11.72 -49.39 6.77
C LYS A 217 -11.86 -50.84 6.29
N LYS A 218 -12.99 -51.20 5.69
CA LYS A 218 -13.21 -52.55 5.15
C LYS A 218 -12.21 -52.90 4.04
N ARG A 219 -12.00 -52.01 3.07
CA ARG A 219 -11.04 -52.21 1.96
C ARG A 219 -9.60 -52.36 2.49
N MET A 220 -9.20 -51.53 3.44
CA MET A 220 -7.86 -51.60 4.06
C MET A 220 -7.65 -52.90 4.87
N LEU A 221 -8.67 -53.39 5.59
CA LEU A 221 -8.60 -54.67 6.30
C LEU A 221 -8.47 -55.85 5.33
N GLN A 222 -9.26 -55.84 4.24
CA GLN A 222 -9.21 -56.88 3.21
C GLN A 222 -7.84 -56.94 2.51
N ALA A 223 -7.25 -55.79 2.19
CA ALA A 223 -5.90 -55.72 1.61
C ALA A 223 -4.83 -56.31 2.55
N LYS A 224 -4.93 -56.05 3.86
CA LYS A 224 -4.02 -56.63 4.87
C LYS A 224 -4.17 -58.16 4.99
N SER A 225 -5.40 -58.68 4.98
CA SER A 225 -5.64 -60.14 5.05
C SER A 225 -5.24 -60.88 3.77
N GLY A 226 -5.36 -60.24 2.60
CA GLY A 226 -4.93 -60.83 1.32
C GLY A 226 -3.40 -60.91 1.17
N ALA A 227 -2.67 -59.98 1.77
CA ALA A 227 -1.20 -59.99 1.77
C ALA A 227 -0.61 -61.12 2.62
N LEU A 228 -1.26 -61.49 3.73
CA LEU A 228 -0.81 -62.58 4.62
C LEU A 228 -1.13 -63.99 4.10
N GLY A 229 -1.99 -64.13 3.09
CA GLY A 229 -2.38 -65.42 2.51
C GLY A 229 -1.45 -65.96 1.43
N ASN A 230 -0.49 -65.16 0.94
CA ASN A 230 0.39 -65.52 -0.17
C ASN A 230 1.84 -65.86 0.25
N GLU A 231 2.17 -65.76 1.54
CA GLU A 231 3.52 -66.10 2.05
C GLU A 231 3.65 -67.57 2.53
N GLY A 232 2.63 -68.40 2.31
CA GLY A 232 2.56 -69.78 2.81
C GLY A 232 2.45 -70.87 1.73
N SER A 233 2.87 -70.61 0.49
CA SER A 233 2.92 -71.63 -0.56
C SER A 233 4.22 -71.53 -1.37
N VAL A 234 5.29 -72.05 -0.76
CA VAL A 234 6.49 -72.56 -1.44
C VAL A 234 6.73 -73.96 -0.92
#